data_AF-A0A067D796-F1
#
_entry.id   AF-A0A067D796-F1
#
_cell.length_a   1.000
_cell.length_b   1.000
_cell.length_c   1.000
_cell.angle_alpha   90.00
_cell.angle_beta   90.00
_cell.angle_gamma   90.00
#
_symmetry.space_group_name_H-M   'P 1'
#
loop_
_entity.id
_entity.type
_entity.pdbx_description
1 polymer ?
#
loop_
_entity_poly.entity_id
_entity_poly.type
_entity_poly.pdbx_seq_one_letter_code
_entity_poly.pdbx_strand_id
1 'polypeptide(L)'
;QLRQALGFLLRTPDAGFSCFADLALTSPEDYYGEGQGSLLQCVLTPGNPYMPLPNDEIIRRVARQVLALFPLPQGLEVIWSSFVKIAQSLYRGGPGKVPLRTDQKTPVKNLFLAGSYTKQDYIDSMEGPTLSDRQASAYICNAGEELVALRKQLAAFESQEQMEAPTTTNDELSLV
;
A
#
# COMPACT_ATOMS: atom_id res chain seq x y z
N GLN A 1 -32.09 -6.29 -14.82
CA GLN A 1 -30.67 -6.66 -14.93
C GLN A 1 -29.84 -6.12 -13.76
N LEU A 2 -29.87 -4.82 -13.40
CA LEU A 2 -29.10 -4.29 -12.23
C LEU A 2 -29.51 -4.83 -10.85
N ARG A 3 -30.78 -5.21 -10.64
CA ARG A 3 -31.23 -5.83 -9.36
C ARG A 3 -30.62 -7.20 -9.07
N GLN A 4 -29.93 -7.83 -10.03
CA GLN A 4 -29.23 -9.10 -9.80
C GLN A 4 -27.74 -8.90 -9.50
N ALA A 5 -27.22 -7.67 -9.63
CA ALA A 5 -25.83 -7.31 -9.37
C ALA A 5 -25.64 -6.58 -8.02
N LEU A 6 -26.65 -6.63 -7.14
CA LEU A 6 -26.58 -6.15 -5.76
C LEU A 6 -25.48 -6.89 -5.01
N GLY A 7 -24.50 -6.16 -4.48
CA GLY A 7 -23.42 -6.73 -3.65
C GLY A 7 -22.14 -7.12 -4.38
N PHE A 8 -22.01 -6.86 -5.69
CA PHE A 8 -20.86 -7.31 -6.47
C PHE A 8 -19.86 -6.20 -6.82
N LEU A 9 -18.59 -6.60 -6.98
CA LEU A 9 -17.56 -5.80 -7.63
C LEU A 9 -17.81 -5.80 -9.15
N LEU A 10 -17.98 -4.62 -9.72
CA LEU A 10 -18.26 -4.44 -11.14
C LEU A 10 -17.00 -4.02 -11.89
N ARG A 11 -16.93 -4.40 -13.17
CA ARG A 11 -15.88 -3.95 -14.09
C ARG A 11 -16.49 -3.29 -15.31
N THR A 12 -15.84 -2.25 -15.81
CA THR A 12 -16.25 -1.58 -17.04
C THR A 12 -15.04 -1.25 -17.91
N PRO A 13 -15.09 -1.49 -19.22
CA PRO A 13 -14.10 -1.00 -20.16
C PRO A 13 -14.39 0.43 -20.66
N ASP A 14 -15.59 0.96 -20.37
CA ASP A 14 -16.13 2.18 -21.02
C ASP A 14 -15.92 3.45 -20.17
N ALA A 15 -15.20 3.35 -19.06
CA ALA A 15 -14.89 4.47 -18.17
C ALA A 15 -13.42 4.49 -17.73
N GLY A 16 -13.02 5.58 -17.10
CA GLY A 16 -11.66 5.78 -16.59
C GLY A 16 -11.32 4.99 -15.32
N PHE A 17 -12.32 4.33 -14.73
CA PHE A 17 -12.16 3.41 -13.61
C PHE A 17 -12.36 1.97 -14.09
N SER A 18 -11.52 1.06 -13.61
CA SER A 18 -11.55 -0.34 -14.03
C SER A 18 -12.53 -1.18 -13.22
N CYS A 19 -12.42 -1.10 -11.90
CA CYS A 19 -13.27 -1.77 -10.93
C CYS A 19 -14.01 -0.72 -10.10
N PHE A 20 -15.29 -0.97 -9.81
CA PHE A 20 -16.08 -0.11 -8.94
C PHE A 20 -17.16 -0.92 -8.21
N ALA A 21 -17.67 -0.37 -7.11
CA ALA A 21 -18.74 -0.97 -6.33
C ALA A 21 -19.61 0.13 -5.70
N ASP A 22 -20.89 -0.19 -5.46
CA ASP A 22 -21.77 0.64 -4.63
C ASP A 22 -21.66 0.19 -3.17
N LEU A 23 -20.91 0.94 -2.38
CA LEU A 23 -20.63 0.64 -0.98
C LEU A 23 -21.88 0.66 -0.10
N ALA A 24 -22.89 1.46 -0.45
CA ALA A 24 -24.17 1.46 0.25
C ALA A 24 -24.88 0.10 0.13
N LEU A 25 -24.50 -0.72 -0.85
CA LEU A 25 -25.03 -2.07 -1.09
C LEU A 25 -24.05 -3.17 -0.70
N THR A 26 -22.75 -3.03 -0.99
CA THR A 26 -21.74 -4.05 -0.72
C THR A 26 -21.27 -4.06 0.74
N SER A 27 -21.36 -2.92 1.42
CA SER A 27 -20.89 -2.72 2.79
C SER A 27 -21.83 -1.77 3.56
N PRO A 28 -23.13 -2.11 3.66
CA PRO A 28 -24.16 -1.18 4.14
C PRO A 28 -23.98 -0.74 5.60
N GLU A 29 -23.36 -1.56 6.45
CA GLU A 29 -23.15 -1.23 7.87
C GLU A 29 -22.40 0.08 8.07
N ASP A 30 -21.37 0.33 7.25
CA ASP A 30 -20.52 1.53 7.37
C ASP A 30 -20.91 2.65 6.41
N TYR A 31 -21.56 2.32 5.29
CA TYR A 31 -21.68 3.23 4.14
C TYR A 31 -23.11 3.51 3.69
N TYR A 32 -24.12 2.85 4.26
CA TYR A 32 -25.52 3.18 3.98
C TYR A 32 -25.98 4.37 4.82
N GLY A 33 -26.35 5.47 4.17
CA GLY A 33 -27.00 6.62 4.80
C GLY A 33 -28.48 6.69 4.39
N GLU A 34 -29.40 6.70 5.35
CA GLU A 34 -30.82 6.87 5.05
C GLU A 34 -31.07 8.20 4.32
N GLY A 35 -31.70 8.12 3.15
CA GLY A 35 -31.96 9.27 2.28
C GLY A 35 -30.76 9.79 1.48
N GLN A 36 -29.57 9.19 1.59
CA GLN A 36 -28.36 9.63 0.89
C GLN A 36 -28.10 8.92 -0.45
N GLY A 37 -28.87 7.88 -0.76
CA GLY A 37 -28.77 7.14 -2.02
C GLY A 37 -27.56 6.19 -2.05
N SER A 38 -26.89 6.13 -3.21
CA SER A 38 -25.77 5.21 -3.49
C SER A 38 -24.41 5.86 -3.24
N LEU A 39 -23.42 5.07 -2.81
CA LEU A 39 -22.04 5.51 -2.65
C LEU A 39 -21.11 4.69 -3.54
N LEU A 40 -20.67 5.28 -4.66
CA LEU A 40 -19.78 4.60 -5.60
C LEU A 40 -18.31 4.77 -5.21
N GLN A 41 -17.62 3.65 -5.01
CA GLN A 41 -16.17 3.60 -4.92
C GLN A 41 -15.59 3.13 -6.26
N CYS A 42 -14.77 3.96 -6.88
CA CYS A 42 -14.21 3.73 -8.22
C CYS A 42 -12.68 3.73 -8.20
N VAL A 43 -12.05 2.68 -8.75
CA VAL A 43 -10.59 2.59 -8.86
C VAL A 43 -10.14 3.09 -10.23
N LEU A 44 -9.51 4.27 -10.27
CA LEU A 44 -8.97 4.86 -11.50
C LEU A 44 -7.63 4.24 -11.88
N THR A 45 -7.57 3.60 -13.04
CA THR A 45 -6.34 3.02 -13.59
C THR A 45 -6.37 3.01 -15.13
N PRO A 46 -5.31 3.43 -15.82
CA PRO A 46 -4.01 3.89 -15.29
C PRO A 46 -4.13 5.26 -14.59
N GLY A 47 -3.39 5.44 -13.47
CA GLY A 47 -3.49 6.65 -12.65
C GLY A 47 -2.77 7.88 -13.21
N ASN A 48 -1.76 7.69 -14.08
CA ASN A 48 -0.92 8.78 -14.60
C ASN A 48 -1.69 9.98 -15.19
N PRO A 49 -2.77 9.80 -15.98
CA PRO A 49 -3.53 10.92 -16.54
C PRO A 49 -4.25 11.77 -15.48
N TYR A 50 -4.52 11.20 -14.30
CA TYR A 50 -5.28 11.85 -13.23
C TYR A 50 -4.38 12.54 -12.19
N MET A 51 -3.13 12.08 -12.03
CA MET A 51 -2.19 12.64 -11.05
C MET A 51 -2.03 14.16 -11.13
N PRO A 52 -1.83 14.79 -12.32
CA PRO A 52 -1.63 16.24 -12.41
C PRO A 52 -2.92 17.06 -12.29
N LEU A 53 -4.11 16.44 -12.34
CA LEU A 53 -5.38 17.17 -12.35
C LEU A 53 -5.81 17.57 -10.93
N PRO A 54 -6.49 18.71 -10.73
CA PRO A 54 -7.10 19.02 -9.43
C PRO A 54 -8.23 18.01 -9.11
N ASN A 55 -8.47 17.75 -7.83
CA ASN A 55 -9.43 16.73 -7.40
C ASN A 55 -10.83 16.97 -7.97
N ASP A 56 -11.31 18.21 -7.95
CA ASP A 56 -12.65 18.58 -8.46
C ASP A 56 -12.81 18.30 -9.97
N GLU A 57 -11.74 18.44 -10.75
CA GLU A 57 -11.75 18.09 -12.17
C GLU A 57 -11.90 16.57 -12.36
N ILE A 58 -11.23 15.78 -11.52
CA ILE A 58 -11.34 14.32 -11.55
C ILE A 58 -12.74 13.89 -11.14
N ILE A 59 -13.27 14.44 -10.05
CA ILE A 59 -14.62 14.16 -9.56
C ILE A 59 -15.66 14.46 -10.64
N ARG A 60 -15.59 15.63 -11.28
CA ARG A 60 -16.49 15.97 -12.41
C ARG A 60 -16.39 15.00 -13.57
N ARG A 61 -15.18 14.56 -13.94
CA ARG A 61 -14.97 13.58 -15.03
C ARG A 61 -15.60 12.24 -14.68
N VAL A 62 -15.36 11.75 -13.46
CA VAL A 62 -15.90 10.47 -12.99
C VAL A 62 -17.42 10.54 -12.90
N ALA A 63 -17.99 11.59 -12.33
CA ALA A 63 -19.45 11.77 -12.26
C ALA A 63 -20.10 11.72 -13.66
N ARG A 64 -19.51 12.39 -14.65
CA ARG A 64 -19.98 12.31 -16.05
C ARG A 64 -19.92 10.89 -16.61
N GLN A 65 -18.85 10.15 -16.33
CA GLN A 65 -18.71 8.76 -16.77
C GLN A 65 -19.74 7.84 -16.08
N VAL A 66 -20.00 8.03 -14.79
CA VAL A 66 -21.04 7.29 -14.07
C VAL A 66 -22.41 7.52 -14.70
N LEU A 67 -22.78 8.77 -15.01
CA LEU A 67 -24.06 9.08 -15.68
C LEU A 67 -24.14 8.51 -17.10
N ALA A 68 -23.01 8.40 -17.81
CA ALA A 68 -22.97 7.76 -19.11
C ALA A 68 -23.16 6.24 -19.02
N LEU A 69 -22.62 5.59 -17.99
CA LEU A 69 -22.79 4.14 -17.76
C LEU A 69 -24.18 3.80 -17.22
N PHE A 70 -24.75 4.67 -16.39
CA PHE A 70 -26.02 4.46 -15.73
C PHE A 70 -26.97 5.62 -16.07
N PRO A 71 -27.93 5.40 -16.98
CA PRO A 71 -28.88 6.45 -17.37
C PRO A 71 -29.96 6.72 -16.31
N LEU A 72 -30.18 5.81 -15.37
CA LEU A 72 -31.17 5.98 -14.29
C LEU A 72 -30.89 7.14 -13.32
N PRO A 73 -29.65 7.36 -12.83
CA PRO A 73 -29.31 8.49 -11.97
C PRO A 73 -29.30 9.87 -12.67
N GLN A 74 -29.79 9.99 -13.91
CA GLN A 74 -29.83 11.27 -14.61
C GLN A 74 -30.65 12.30 -13.81
N GLY A 75 -30.02 13.43 -13.47
CA GLY A 75 -30.64 14.48 -12.64
C GLY A 75 -30.36 14.36 -11.14
N LEU A 76 -29.59 13.35 -10.70
CA LEU A 76 -29.05 13.31 -9.34
C LEU A 76 -27.79 14.17 -9.22
N GLU A 77 -27.61 14.75 -8.03
CA GLU A 77 -26.45 15.55 -7.69
C GLU A 77 -25.47 14.76 -6.80
N VAL A 78 -24.18 15.08 -6.92
CA VAL A 78 -23.14 14.54 -6.04
C VAL A 78 -23.21 15.30 -4.72
N ILE A 79 -23.76 14.67 -3.68
CA ILE A 79 -23.91 15.26 -2.34
C ILE A 79 -22.58 15.42 -1.60
N TRP A 80 -21.64 14.50 -1.85
CA TRP A 80 -20.33 14.46 -1.23
C TRP A 80 -19.38 13.62 -2.08
N SER A 81 -18.09 13.94 -2.02
CA SER A 81 -17.06 13.14 -2.68
C SER A 81 -15.74 13.23 -1.91
N SER A 82 -14.95 12.17 -2.00
CA SER A 82 -13.57 12.13 -1.52
C SER A 82 -12.70 11.50 -2.60
N PHE A 83 -11.47 12.00 -2.71
CA PHE A 83 -10.52 11.53 -3.70
C PHE A 83 -9.13 11.37 -3.09
N VAL A 84 -8.57 10.17 -3.22
CA VAL A 84 -7.26 9.82 -2.67
C VAL A 84 -6.31 9.46 -3.81
N LYS A 85 -5.15 10.13 -3.87
CA LYS A 85 -4.09 9.87 -4.84
C LYS A 85 -2.95 9.12 -4.18
N ILE A 86 -2.67 7.91 -4.66
CA ILE A 86 -1.51 7.12 -4.22
C ILE A 86 -0.59 6.95 -5.43
N ALA A 87 0.44 7.79 -5.53
CA ALA A 87 1.33 7.82 -6.68
C ALA A 87 2.24 6.58 -6.78
N GLN A 88 2.65 6.04 -5.63
CA GLN A 88 3.55 4.89 -5.51
C GLN A 88 2.87 3.80 -4.65
N SER A 89 1.75 3.26 -5.14
CA SER A 89 0.94 2.29 -4.39
C SER A 89 1.57 0.89 -4.35
N LEU A 90 1.87 0.35 -5.53
CA LEU A 90 2.38 -1.00 -5.75
C LEU A 90 3.58 -0.92 -6.68
N TYR A 91 4.44 -1.94 -6.67
CA TYR A 91 5.48 -1.99 -7.68
C TYR A 91 4.84 -2.23 -9.05
N ARG A 92 5.40 -1.60 -10.09
CA ARG A 92 4.87 -1.77 -11.45
C ARG A 92 5.24 -3.15 -11.99
N GLY A 93 4.27 -4.05 -11.98
CA GLY A 93 4.36 -5.35 -12.66
C GLY A 93 4.69 -5.18 -14.14
N GLY A 94 5.55 -6.06 -14.66
CA GLY A 94 5.96 -6.06 -16.06
C GLY A 94 6.88 -7.22 -16.38
N PRO A 95 7.13 -7.50 -17.67
CA PRO A 95 8.07 -8.53 -18.10
C PRO A 95 9.45 -8.35 -17.45
N GLY A 96 10.05 -9.44 -16.98
CA GLY A 96 11.38 -9.43 -16.35
C GLY A 96 11.46 -8.84 -14.94
N LYS A 97 10.34 -8.46 -14.31
CA LYS A 97 10.33 -7.91 -12.95
C LYS A 97 10.40 -8.98 -11.84
N VAL A 98 9.91 -10.18 -12.10
CA VAL A 98 9.85 -11.27 -11.10
C VAL A 98 11.24 -11.64 -10.53
N PRO A 99 12.31 -11.78 -11.36
CA PRO A 99 13.65 -12.08 -10.84
C PRO A 99 14.26 -10.97 -9.95
N LEU A 100 13.74 -9.73 -10.03
CA LEU A 100 14.21 -8.60 -9.23
C LEU A 100 13.59 -8.58 -7.82
N ARG A 101 12.57 -9.40 -7.56
CA ARG A 101 11.95 -9.50 -6.24
C ARG A 101 12.93 -10.16 -5.28
N THR A 102 13.33 -9.43 -4.25
CA THR A 102 14.30 -9.89 -3.26
C THR A 102 13.65 -10.89 -2.30
N ASP A 103 14.40 -11.91 -1.89
CA ASP A 103 13.99 -12.86 -0.85
C ASP A 103 13.84 -12.14 0.51
N GLN A 104 13.03 -12.69 1.42
CA GLN A 104 12.85 -12.14 2.75
C GLN A 104 14.14 -12.26 3.59
N LYS A 105 14.96 -13.28 3.33
CA LYS A 105 16.30 -13.40 3.91
C LYS A 105 17.32 -12.69 3.02
N THR A 106 17.93 -11.62 3.54
CA THR A 106 18.97 -10.90 2.80
C THR A 106 20.36 -11.51 3.02
N PRO A 107 21.35 -11.20 2.16
CA PRO A 107 22.75 -11.54 2.43
C PRO A 107 23.35 -10.83 3.66
N VAL A 108 22.74 -9.74 4.11
CA VAL A 108 23.20 -8.99 5.29
C VAL A 108 22.66 -9.67 6.54
N LYS A 109 23.56 -10.08 7.44
CA LYS A 109 23.19 -10.72 8.70
C LYS A 109 22.30 -9.79 9.53
N ASN A 110 21.28 -10.37 10.17
CA ASN A 110 20.30 -9.62 10.96
C ASN A 110 19.49 -8.57 10.15
N LEU A 111 19.43 -8.68 8.82
CA LEU A 111 18.57 -7.87 7.97
C LEU A 111 17.60 -8.78 7.20
N PHE A 112 16.31 -8.58 7.44
CA PHE A 112 15.22 -9.30 6.80
C PHE A 112 14.27 -8.28 6.14
N LEU A 113 13.66 -8.69 5.03
CA LEU A 113 12.71 -7.85 4.30
C LEU A 113 11.31 -8.46 4.35
N ALA A 114 10.33 -7.58 4.39
CA ALA A 114 8.93 -7.93 4.40
C ALA A 114 8.13 -6.91 3.57
N GLY A 115 7.05 -7.38 2.96
CA GLY A 115 6.19 -6.57 2.10
C GLY A 115 5.92 -7.23 0.75
N SER A 116 4.89 -6.75 0.08
CA SER A 116 4.34 -7.35 -1.13
C SER A 116 5.31 -7.40 -2.32
N TYR A 117 6.28 -6.48 -2.35
CA TYR A 117 7.35 -6.40 -3.35
C TYR A 117 8.41 -7.50 -3.24
N THR A 118 8.53 -8.15 -2.08
CA THR A 118 9.48 -9.26 -1.86
C THR A 118 9.04 -10.51 -2.62
N LYS A 119 9.88 -11.53 -2.69
CA LYS A 119 9.67 -12.75 -3.48
C LYS A 119 8.63 -13.66 -2.80
N GLN A 120 7.49 -13.85 -3.46
CA GLN A 120 6.43 -14.77 -3.05
C GLN A 120 5.54 -15.09 -4.27
N ASP A 121 4.76 -16.18 -4.20
CA ASP A 121 4.07 -16.77 -5.36
C ASP A 121 2.80 -16.02 -5.80
N TYR A 122 2.30 -15.12 -4.97
CA TYR A 122 1.24 -14.18 -5.30
C TYR A 122 1.80 -12.91 -5.94
N ILE A 123 0.91 -12.21 -6.63
CA ILE A 123 1.18 -10.88 -7.17
C ILE A 123 1.28 -9.85 -6.03
N ASP A 124 1.50 -8.59 -6.39
CA ASP A 124 1.37 -7.46 -5.46
C ASP A 124 -0.11 -7.25 -5.09
N SER A 125 -0.60 -8.06 -4.14
CA SER A 125 -1.98 -8.06 -3.63
C SER A 125 -1.96 -7.96 -2.10
N MET A 126 -3.14 -8.03 -1.45
CA MET A 126 -3.21 -8.13 0.02
C MET A 126 -2.66 -9.46 0.58
N GLU A 127 -2.69 -10.52 -0.23
CA GLU A 127 -2.15 -11.84 0.16
C GLU A 127 -0.61 -11.84 0.16
N GLY A 128 -0.02 -11.14 -0.80
CA GLY A 128 1.43 -11.03 -0.96
C GLY A 128 2.20 -10.59 0.29
N PRO A 129 1.87 -9.44 0.94
CA PRO A 129 2.54 -9.00 2.14
C PRO A 129 2.29 -9.95 3.31
N THR A 130 1.08 -10.52 3.44
CA THR A 130 0.77 -11.50 4.49
C THR A 130 1.68 -12.73 4.41
N LEU A 131 1.87 -13.27 3.20
CA LEU A 131 2.79 -14.40 2.99
C LEU A 131 4.25 -14.01 3.17
N SER A 132 4.64 -12.84 2.67
CA SER A 132 5.98 -12.29 2.88
C SER A 132 6.28 -12.15 4.36
N ASP A 133 5.35 -11.65 5.17
CA ASP A 133 5.54 -11.45 6.60
C ASP A 133 5.72 -12.80 7.30
N ARG A 134 4.90 -13.78 6.94
CA ARG A 134 5.04 -15.15 7.43
C ARG A 134 6.41 -15.76 7.08
N GLN A 135 6.89 -15.56 5.86
CA GLN A 135 8.21 -16.04 5.42
C GLN A 135 9.34 -15.35 6.17
N ALA A 136 9.29 -14.01 6.28
CA ALA A 136 10.28 -13.23 7.03
C ALA A 136 10.32 -13.66 8.50
N SER A 137 9.16 -13.81 9.14
CA SER A 137 9.06 -14.30 10.52
C SER A 137 9.68 -15.70 10.68
N ALA A 138 9.43 -16.61 9.74
CA ALA A 138 10.03 -17.95 9.78
C ALA A 138 11.57 -17.89 9.68
N TYR A 139 12.11 -17.03 8.81
CA TYR A 139 13.56 -16.85 8.70
C TYR A 139 14.18 -16.24 9.98
N ILE A 140 13.50 -15.28 10.60
CA ILE A 140 13.94 -14.68 11.87
C ILE A 140 13.99 -15.75 12.97
N CYS A 141 12.91 -16.52 13.14
CA CYS A 141 12.85 -17.58 14.15
C CYS A 141 13.95 -18.64 13.95
N ASN A 142 14.20 -19.06 12.70
CA ASN A 142 15.24 -20.03 12.38
C ASN A 142 16.67 -19.48 12.60
N ALA A 143 16.86 -18.16 12.47
CA ALA A 143 18.15 -17.52 12.70
C ALA A 143 18.44 -17.22 14.18
N GLY A 144 17.54 -17.57 15.12
CA GLY A 144 17.61 -17.13 16.52
C GLY A 144 18.97 -17.35 17.20
N GLU A 145 19.58 -18.53 17.05
CA GLU A 145 20.90 -18.82 17.62
C GLU A 145 22.01 -17.94 17.00
N GLU A 146 22.00 -17.77 15.67
CA GLU A 146 22.95 -16.89 14.96
C GLU A 146 22.79 -15.44 15.41
N LEU A 147 21.54 -14.97 15.57
CA LEU A 147 21.24 -13.60 16.01
C LEU A 147 21.71 -13.35 17.45
N VAL A 148 21.54 -14.34 18.34
CA VAL A 148 22.07 -14.26 19.72
C VAL A 148 23.59 -14.18 19.73
N ALA A 149 24.27 -14.98 18.90
CA ALA A 149 25.72 -14.94 18.76
C ALA A 149 26.20 -13.58 18.21
N LEU A 150 25.54 -13.07 17.17
CA LEU A 150 25.85 -11.77 16.58
C LEU A 150 25.72 -10.64 17.61
N ARG A 151 24.67 -10.67 18.43
CA ARG A 151 24.45 -9.69 19.51
C ARG A 151 25.58 -9.70 20.55
N LYS A 152 26.10 -10.88 20.91
CA LYS A 152 27.25 -10.98 21.82
C LYS A 152 28.53 -10.41 21.22
N GLN A 153 28.76 -10.65 19.93
CA GLN A 153 29.90 -10.09 19.21
C GLN A 153 29.85 -8.57 19.14
N LEU A 154 28.67 -8.00 18.86
CA LEU A 154 28.45 -6.55 18.86
C LEU A 154 28.74 -5.93 20.24
N ALA A 155 28.21 -6.52 21.32
CA ALA A 155 28.47 -6.02 22.68
C ALA A 155 29.97 -6.07 23.06
N ALA A 156 30.69 -7.10 22.62
CA ALA A 156 32.13 -7.21 22.84
C ALA A 156 32.90 -6.14 22.07
N PHE A 157 32.50 -5.85 20.82
CA PHE A 157 33.10 -4.81 19.99
C PHE A 157 32.88 -3.40 20.58
N GLU A 158 31.65 -3.09 21.01
CA GLU A 158 31.34 -1.81 21.68
C GLU A 158 32.15 -1.61 22.98
N SER A 159 32.36 -2.69 23.74
CA SER A 159 33.18 -2.64 24.95
C SER A 159 34.66 -2.39 24.64
N GLN A 160 35.16 -2.89 23.50
CA GLN A 160 36.54 -2.65 23.05
C GLN A 160 36.74 -1.23 22.51
N GLU A 161 35.79 -0.70 21.73
CA GLU A 161 35.85 0.70 21.27
C GLU A 161 35.81 1.70 22.43
N GLN A 162 35.04 1.43 23.50
CA GLN A 162 35.04 2.24 24.71
C GLN A 162 36.36 2.19 25.50
N MET A 163 37.13 1.11 25.36
CA MET A 163 38.47 0.98 25.96
C MET A 163 39.58 1.62 25.10
N GLU A 164 39.39 1.71 23.78
CA GLU A 164 40.35 2.29 22.82
C GLU A 164 40.11 3.79 22.53
N ALA A 165 38.96 4.35 22.91
CA ALA A 165 38.72 5.79 22.85
C ALA A 165 39.71 6.52 23.79
N PRO A 166 40.53 7.47 23.29
CA PRO A 166 41.49 8.17 24.13
C PRO A 166 40.72 9.04 25.12
N THR A 167 41.18 9.01 26.38
CA THR A 167 40.82 9.98 27.41
C THR A 167 41.44 11.34 27.04
N THR A 168 40.96 12.00 25.99
CA THR A 168 41.30 13.41 25.75
C THR A 168 40.49 14.27 26.70
N THR A 169 41.11 14.48 27.86
CA THR A 169 41.08 15.70 28.69
C THR A 169 40.27 16.87 28.13
N ASN A 170 39.26 17.29 28.91
CA ASN A 170 38.62 18.60 28.99
C ASN A 170 39.05 19.65 27.96
N ASP A 171 38.21 19.91 26.96
CA ASP A 171 38.17 21.21 26.29
C ASP A 171 37.29 22.14 27.14
N GLU A 172 37.92 23.01 27.94
CA GLU A 172 37.27 24.19 28.50
C GLU A 172 36.84 25.10 27.34
N LEU A 173 35.54 25.13 27.04
CA LEU A 173 34.97 26.18 26.20
C LEU A 173 35.01 27.50 26.99
N SER A 174 36.08 28.27 26.82
CA SER A 174 36.13 29.67 27.22
C SER A 174 35.16 30.48 26.37
N LEU A 175 34.22 31.16 27.02
CA LEU A 175 33.40 32.22 26.45
C LEU A 175 34.28 33.29 25.76
N VAL A 176 34.06 33.49 24.45
CA VAL A 176 34.06 34.80 23.78
C VAL A 176 32.96 34.81 22.74
#